data_AF-A0A7J9PWK0-F1
#
_entry.id   AF-A0A7J9PWK0-F1
#
_cell.length_a   1.000
_cell.length_b   1.000
_cell.length_c   1.000
_cell.angle_alpha   90.00
_cell.angle_beta   90.00
_cell.angle_gamma   90.00
#
_symmetry.space_group_name_H-M   'P 1'
#
loop_
_entity.id
_entity.type
_entity.pdbx_description
1 polymer ?
#
loop_
_entity_poly.entity_id
_entity_poly.type
_entity_poly.pdbx_seq_one_letter_code
_entity_poly.pdbx_strand_id
1 'polypeptide(L)'
;MIKKPSIENLFNLSYDFAVKTGLANKRIIKIIEEANKYGTSSQAMLGNSVFAIGDTEKLVKTLKNFGKVYVCSIGRKARVL
;
A
#
# COMPACT_ATOMS: atom_id res chain seq x y z
N MET A 1 -8.97 -10.97 -12.69
CA MET A 1 -10.12 -10.28 -12.07
C MET A 1 -10.22 -10.66 -10.61
N ILE A 2 -10.63 -9.72 -9.74
CA ILE A 2 -10.82 -9.97 -8.31
C ILE A 2 -12.12 -10.75 -8.13
N LYS A 3 -12.03 -12.04 -7.77
CA LYS A 3 -13.20 -12.92 -7.65
C LYS A 3 -14.10 -12.60 -6.46
N LYS A 4 -13.54 -12.03 -5.39
CA LYS A 4 -14.24 -11.61 -4.17
C LYS A 4 -13.98 -10.12 -3.94
N PRO A 5 -14.85 -9.21 -4.40
CA PRO A 5 -14.62 -7.78 -4.26
C PRO A 5 -14.65 -7.34 -2.79
N SER A 6 -13.48 -7.02 -2.25
CA SER A 6 -13.32 -6.32 -0.97
C SER A 6 -12.01 -5.56 -0.98
N ILE A 7 -11.91 -4.54 -0.13
CA ILE A 7 -10.68 -3.77 0.04
C ILE A 7 -9.55 -4.68 0.52
N GLU A 8 -9.80 -5.51 1.53
CA GLU A 8 -8.83 -6.46 2.04
C GLU A 8 -8.32 -7.43 0.95
N ASN A 9 -9.23 -7.99 0.14
CA ASN A 9 -8.84 -8.91 -0.92
C ASN A 9 -8.08 -8.21 -2.06
N LEU A 10 -8.43 -6.96 -2.37
CA LEU A 10 -7.66 -6.14 -3.32
C LEU A 10 -6.22 -5.98 -2.85
N PHE A 11 -6.00 -5.64 -1.58
CA PHE A 11 -4.65 -5.44 -1.03
C PHE A 11 -3.86 -6.75 -0.95
N ASN A 12 -4.50 -7.84 -0.50
CA ASN A 12 -3.86 -9.16 -0.47
C ASN A 12 -3.42 -9.61 -1.86
N LEU A 13 -4.30 -9.50 -2.87
CA LEU A 13 -3.96 -9.82 -4.26
C LEU A 13 -2.87 -8.90 -4.83
N SER A 14 -2.89 -7.62 -4.48
CA SER A 14 -1.87 -6.65 -4.92
C SER A 14 -0.50 -6.98 -4.32
N TYR A 15 -0.45 -7.31 -3.02
CA TYR A 15 0.76 -7.76 -2.35
C TYR A 15 1.31 -9.05 -2.95
N ASP A 16 0.45 -10.07 -3.10
CA ASP A 16 0.80 -11.35 -3.72
C ASP A 16 1.38 -11.15 -5.13
N PHE A 17 0.76 -10.30 -5.94
CA PHE A 17 1.24 -9.96 -7.26
C PHE A 17 2.63 -9.31 -7.20
N ALA A 18 2.82 -8.30 -6.34
CA ALA A 18 4.08 -7.57 -6.23
C ALA A 18 5.24 -8.48 -5.78
N VAL A 19 4.99 -9.39 -4.84
CA VAL A 19 6.01 -10.35 -4.36
C VAL A 19 6.30 -11.42 -5.41
N LYS A 20 5.27 -12.08 -5.95
CA LYS A 20 5.44 -13.22 -6.88
C LYS A 20 6.06 -12.82 -8.21
N THR A 21 5.89 -11.56 -8.64
CA THR A 21 6.49 -11.03 -9.87
C THR A 21 7.90 -10.45 -9.66
N GLY A 22 8.37 -10.34 -8.40
CA GLY A 22 9.66 -9.73 -8.08
C GLY A 22 9.67 -8.19 -8.16
N LEU A 23 8.52 -7.54 -8.34
CA LEU A 23 8.40 -6.07 -8.30
C LEU A 23 8.69 -5.51 -6.90
N ALA A 24 8.29 -6.24 -5.86
CA ALA A 24 8.56 -5.90 -4.48
C ALA A 24 9.94 -6.44 -4.06
N ASN A 25 10.92 -5.54 -3.93
CA ASN A 25 12.21 -5.89 -3.35
C ASN A 25 12.09 -6.08 -1.81
N LYS A 26 13.15 -6.62 -1.19
CA LYS A 26 13.20 -6.87 0.27
C LYS A 26 12.89 -5.64 1.12
N ARG A 27 13.26 -4.44 0.65
CA ARG A 27 12.99 -3.18 1.37
C ARG A 27 11.49 -2.86 1.34
N ILE A 28 10.83 -3.01 0.19
CA ILE A 28 9.38 -2.80 0.05
C ILE A 28 8.59 -3.79 0.89
N ILE A 29 8.97 -5.08 0.87
CA ILE A 29 8.33 -6.11 1.69
C ILE A 29 8.37 -5.73 3.17
N LYS A 30 9.55 -5.34 3.69
CA LYS A 30 9.70 -4.90 5.09
C LYS A 30 8.80 -3.70 5.42
N ILE A 31 8.70 -2.72 4.51
CA ILE A 31 7.85 -1.54 4.73
C ILE A 31 6.37 -1.95 4.81
N ILE A 32 5.93 -2.86 3.94
CA ILE A 32 4.56 -3.38 3.92
C ILE A 32 4.26 -4.14 5.21
N GLU A 33 5.16 -5.00 5.67
CA GLU A 33 5.00 -5.75 6.92
C GLU A 33 4.88 -4.82 8.15
N GLU A 34 5.69 -3.76 8.22
CA GLU A 34 5.60 -2.77 9.30
C GLU A 34 4.30 -1.96 9.23
N ALA A 35 3.85 -1.57 8.04
CA ALA A 35 2.61 -0.83 7.86
C ALA A 35 1.36 -1.69 8.16
N ASN A 36 1.40 -2.98 7.81
CA ASN A 36 0.28 -3.91 8.02
C ASN A 36 -0.05 -4.16 9.49
N LYS A 37 0.81 -3.78 10.44
CA LYS A 37 0.50 -3.77 11.89
C LYS A 37 -0.59 -2.76 12.25
N TYR A 38 -0.83 -1.77 11.41
CA TYR A 38 -1.74 -0.64 11.66
C TYR A 38 -2.78 -0.44 10.55
N GLY A 39 -2.90 -1.38 9.62
CA GLY A 39 -3.76 -1.25 8.45
C GLY A 39 -3.51 -2.33 7.40
N THR A 40 -3.86 -2.03 6.15
CA THR A 40 -3.46 -2.84 4.99
C THR A 40 -2.70 -1.98 4.00
N SER A 41 -1.65 -2.55 3.41
CA SER A 41 -0.72 -1.83 2.55
C SER A 41 -0.21 -2.71 1.39
N SER A 42 0.17 -2.06 0.29
CA SER A 42 0.77 -2.73 -0.86
C SER A 42 1.68 -1.77 -1.64
N GLN A 43 2.52 -2.32 -2.51
CA GLN A 43 3.35 -1.51 -3.40
C GLN A 43 2.46 -0.79 -4.42
N ALA A 44 2.74 0.50 -4.64
CA ALA A 44 2.11 1.26 -5.72
C ALA A 44 2.67 0.81 -7.07
N MET A 45 2.11 -0.27 -7.63
CA MET A 45 2.46 -0.95 -8.89
C MET A 45 3.96 -0.90 -9.27
N LEU A 46 4.41 0.20 -9.89
CA LEU A 46 5.80 0.41 -10.31
C LEU A 46 6.46 1.48 -9.46
N GLY A 47 7.66 1.17 -8.96
CA GLY A 47 8.51 2.09 -8.21
C GLY A 47 8.63 1.76 -6.72
N ASN A 48 9.35 2.62 -6.00
CA ASN A 48 9.69 2.43 -4.58
C ASN A 48 8.70 3.13 -3.65
N SER A 49 7.40 2.92 -3.88
CA SER A 49 6.32 3.55 -3.10
C SER A 49 5.35 2.51 -2.57
N VAL A 50 4.84 2.74 -1.36
CA VAL A 50 3.81 1.93 -0.70
C VAL A 50 2.60 2.81 -0.45
N PHE A 51 1.40 2.28 -0.67
CA PHE A 51 0.16 2.91 -0.25
C PHE A 51 -0.48 2.07 0.85
N ALA A 52 -1.16 2.74 1.79
CA ALA A 52 -1.76 2.09 2.95
C ALA A 52 -3.07 2.77 3.35
N ILE A 53 -3.95 2.00 3.99
CA ILE A 53 -5.18 2.48 4.64
C ILE A 53 -5.29 1.84 6.04
N GLY A 54 -5.85 2.56 7.02
CA GLY A 54 -5.97 2.08 8.39
C GLY A 54 -5.85 3.22 9.41
N ASP A 55 -5.23 2.94 10.55
CA ASP A 55 -4.92 3.92 11.59
C ASP A 55 -3.88 4.92 11.06
N THR A 56 -4.38 6.05 10.56
CA THR A 56 -3.56 7.01 9.79
C THR A 56 -2.42 7.60 10.63
N GLU A 57 -2.64 7.86 11.92
CA GLU A 57 -1.60 8.41 12.80
C GLU A 57 -0.45 7.41 12.99
N LYS A 58 -0.77 6.15 13.29
CA LYS A 58 0.23 5.10 13.46
C LYS A 58 0.94 4.75 12.15
N LEU A 59 0.21 4.74 11.03
CA LEU A 59 0.77 4.54 9.70
C LEU A 59 1.77 5.65 9.36
N VAL A 60 1.40 6.93 9.55
CA VAL A 60 2.31 8.06 9.29
C VAL A 60 3.54 7.99 10.18
N LYS A 61 3.39 7.70 11.48
CA LYS A 61 4.52 7.56 12.40
C LYS A 61 5.48 6.45 11.96
N THR A 62 4.96 5.31 11.52
CA THR A 62 5.74 4.15 11.08
C THR A 62 6.44 4.42 9.74
N LEU A 63 5.69 4.92 8.75
CA LEU A 63 6.17 5.09 7.37
C LEU A 63 7.18 6.23 7.21
N LYS A 64 7.14 7.26 8.07
CA LYS A 64 8.13 8.36 8.08
C LYS A 64 9.57 7.87 8.28
N ASN A 65 9.77 6.70 8.91
CA ASN A 65 11.09 6.10 9.09
C ASN A 65 11.68 5.54 7.78
N PHE A 66 10.87 5.38 6.73
CA PHE A 66 11.27 4.75 5.48
C PHE A 66 11.32 5.71 4.28
N GLY A 67 10.62 6.85 4.36
CA GLY A 67 10.58 7.85 3.31
C GLY A 67 9.55 8.97 3.56
N LYS A 68 9.30 9.76 2.51
CA LYS A 68 8.32 10.85 2.54
C LYS A 68 6.89 10.28 2.53
N VAL A 69 6.05 10.77 3.44
CA VAL A 69 4.66 10.31 3.59
C VAL A 69 3.70 11.42 3.15
N TYR A 70 2.71 11.04 2.35
CA TYR A 70 1.59 11.90 1.95
C TYR A 70 0.29 11.28 2.44
N VAL A 71 -0.58 12.10 3.03
CA VAL A 71 -1.91 11.69 3.44
C VAL A 71 -2.89 12.23 2.40
N CYS A 72 -3.62 11.32 1.75
CA CYS A 72 -4.52 11.62 0.65
C CYS A 72 -5.92 11.07 0.92
N SER A 73 -6.94 11.70 0.34
CA SER A 73 -8.32 11.18 0.29
C SER A 73 -8.61 10.52 -1.05
N ILE A 74 -9.49 9.52 -1.07
CA ILE A 74 -9.93 8.87 -2.31
C ILE A 74 -10.81 9.83 -3.12
N GLY A 75 -10.36 10.18 -4.32
CA GLY A 75 -11.16 10.96 -5.27
C GLY A 75 -12.36 10.15 -5.76
N ARG A 76 -13.57 10.73 -5.64
CA ARG A 76 -14.82 10.09 -6.10
C ARG A 76 -15.18 10.37 -7.56
N LYS A 77 -14.46 11.28 -8.23
CA LYS A 77 -14.67 11.65 -9.62
C LYS A 77 -13.33 11.74 -10.33
N ALA A 78 -13.24 11.17 -11.53
CA ALA A 78 -12.13 11.42 -12.43
C ALA A 78 -12.13 12.92 -12.78
N ARG A 79 -11.01 13.59 -12.52
CA ARG A 79 -10.76 14.95 -12.99
C ARG A 79 -9.52 14.90 -13.86
N VAL A 80 -9.63 15.40 -15.08
CA VAL A 80 -8.48 15.66 -15.94
C VAL A 80 -7.96 17.04 -15.52
N LEU A 81 -6.70 17.10 -15.09
CA LEU A 81 -5.98 18.34 -14.81
C LEU A 81 -5.24 18.78 -16.06
#